data_AF-A0A6L8LQV3-F1
#
_entry.id   AF-A0A6L8LQV3-F1
#
_cell.length_a   1.000
_cell.length_b   1.000
_cell.length_c   1.000
_cell.angle_alpha   90.00
_cell.angle_beta   90.00
_cell.angle_gamma   90.00
#
_symmetry.space_group_name_H-M   'P 1'
#
loop_
_entity.id
_entity.type
_entity.pdbx_description
1 polymer ?
#
loop_
_entity_poly.entity_id
_entity_poly.type
_entity_poly.pdbx_seq_one_letter_code
_entity_poly.pdbx_strand_id
1 'polypeptide(L)'
;MKIVGVTACISGVAHTYMAAEVLEKTCKKAGYNISVETQGALGSENHLEENVIGEADVAVIIADINIEGVERFSHTRIVRCSIAHFLKNSTQVLQAIEKIRNAPPNAELIL
;
A
#
# COMPACT_ATOMS: atom_id res chain seq x y z
N MET A 1 -8.26 1.51 12.17
CA MET A 1 -6.88 1.33 11.69
C MET A 1 -6.66 2.31 10.56
N LYS A 2 -5.56 3.07 10.63
CA LYS A 2 -5.11 3.98 9.59
C LYS A 2 -4.11 3.24 8.70
N ILE A 3 -4.42 3.15 7.42
CA ILE A 3 -3.59 2.47 6.44
C ILE A 3 -3.13 3.50 5.41
N VAL A 4 -1.87 3.43 5.03
CA VAL A 4 -1.37 4.15 3.85
C VAL A 4 -0.98 3.14 2.77
N GLY A 5 -1.26 3.46 1.52
CA GLY A 5 -1.00 2.58 0.38
C GLY A 5 -0.12 3.26 -0.66
N VAL A 6 0.78 2.52 -1.29
CA VAL A 6 1.46 2.96 -2.52
C VAL A 6 1.23 1.90 -3.58
N THR A 7 0.73 2.30 -4.75
CA THR A 7 0.67 1.42 -5.92
C THR A 7 1.63 1.87 -7.00
N ALA A 8 2.38 0.95 -7.61
CA ALA A 8 3.32 1.30 -8.67
C ALA A 8 3.49 0.21 -9.73
N CYS A 9 3.44 0.60 -11.00
CA CYS A 9 3.66 -0.29 -12.13
C CYS A 9 4.50 0.43 -13.19
N ILE A 10 5.35 -0.29 -13.92
CA ILE A 10 6.31 0.28 -14.86
C ILE A 10 5.64 1.10 -15.98
N SER A 11 4.46 0.66 -16.44
CA SER A 11 3.67 1.38 -17.44
C SER A 11 2.86 2.52 -16.81
N GLY A 12 2.54 2.42 -15.52
CA GLY A 12 2.04 3.51 -14.68
C GLY A 12 0.65 4.06 -15.00
N VAL A 13 -0.11 3.42 -15.88
CA VAL A 13 -1.47 3.86 -16.25
C VAL A 13 -2.53 2.88 -15.74
N ALA A 14 -2.80 1.78 -16.43
CA ALA A 14 -3.97 0.97 -16.09
C ALA A 14 -3.89 0.26 -14.73
N HIS A 15 -2.83 -0.50 -14.49
CA HIS A 15 -2.78 -1.37 -13.30
C HIS A 15 -2.51 -0.62 -12.00
N THR A 16 -1.82 0.52 -12.06
CA THR A 16 -1.56 1.37 -10.88
C THR A 16 -2.87 1.89 -10.29
N TYR A 17 -3.73 2.51 -11.11
CA TYR A 17 -5.03 3.01 -10.65
C TYR A 17 -6.00 1.89 -10.29
N MET A 18 -6.00 0.80 -11.05
CA MET A 18 -6.85 -0.37 -10.75
C MET A 18 -6.50 -0.96 -9.38
N ALA A 19 -5.20 -1.12 -9.08
CA ALA A 19 -4.77 -1.59 -7.77
C ALA A 19 -5.16 -0.60 -6.66
N ALA A 20 -5.02 0.71 -6.89
CA ALA A 20 -5.40 1.72 -5.90
C ALA A 20 -6.91 1.65 -5.59
N GLU A 21 -7.76 1.61 -6.62
CA GLU A 21 -9.22 1.52 -6.46
C GLU A 21 -9.64 0.23 -5.74
N VAL A 22 -9.05 -0.91 -6.11
CA VAL A 22 -9.32 -2.19 -5.47
C VAL A 22 -8.87 -2.17 -4.01
N LEU A 23 -7.69 -1.60 -3.71
CA LEU A 23 -7.19 -1.46 -2.34
C LEU A 23 -8.11 -0.58 -1.50
N GLU A 24 -8.50 0.58 -2.00
CA GLU A 24 -9.45 1.45 -1.30
C GLU A 24 -10.77 0.75 -0.99
N LYS A 25 -11.37 0.10 -1.99
CA LYS A 25 -12.63 -0.64 -1.80
C LYS A 25 -12.47 -1.77 -0.78
N THR A 26 -11.33 -2.47 -0.81
CA THR A 26 -11.04 -3.61 0.07
C THR A 26 -10.89 -3.16 1.52
N CYS A 27 -10.13 -2.10 1.77
CA CYS A 27 -9.97 -1.50 3.09
C CYS A 27 -11.26 -0.84 3.62
N LYS A 28 -11.99 -0.10 2.76
CA LYS A 28 -13.29 0.51 3.11
C LYS A 28 -14.31 -0.57 3.52
N LYS A 29 -14.37 -1.70 2.80
CA LYS A 29 -15.23 -2.85 3.17
C LYS A 29 -14.87 -3.46 4.52
N ALA A 30 -13.60 -3.43 4.91
CA ALA A 30 -13.13 -3.90 6.20
C ALA A 30 -13.25 -2.84 7.32
N GLY A 31 -13.75 -1.63 7.02
CA GLY A 31 -13.90 -0.54 7.99
C GLY A 31 -12.60 0.18 8.32
N TYR A 32 -11.57 0.07 7.48
CA TYR A 32 -10.30 0.77 7.67
C TYR A 32 -10.29 2.09 6.91
N ASN A 33 -9.60 3.08 7.49
CA ASN A 33 -9.36 4.35 6.80
C ASN A 33 -8.08 4.23 6.00
N ILE A 34 -8.12 4.64 4.73
CA ILE A 34 -7.00 4.45 3.80
C ILE A 34 -6.76 5.67 2.90
N SER A 35 -5.49 5.99 2.70
CA SER A 35 -5.00 6.95 1.72
C SER A 35 -4.00 6.25 0.80
N VAL A 36 -4.15 6.42 -0.52
CA VAL A 36 -3.33 5.70 -1.51
C VAL A 36 -2.60 6.68 -2.42
N GLU A 37 -1.27 6.57 -2.46
CA GLU A 37 -0.38 7.21 -3.44
C GLU A 37 -0.24 6.31 -4.66
N THR A 38 -0.28 6.89 -5.85
CA THR A 38 -0.09 6.16 -7.11
C THR A 38 1.18 6.65 -7.78
N GLN A 39 2.10 5.75 -8.11
CA GLN A 39 3.34 6.06 -8.82
C GLN A 39 3.37 5.37 -10.18
N GLY A 40 3.63 6.12 -11.25
CA GLY A 40 3.65 5.60 -12.60
C GLY A 40 4.48 6.43 -13.57
N ALA A 41 4.43 6.09 -14.85
CA ALA A 41 5.12 6.79 -15.94
C ALA A 41 4.69 8.26 -16.09
N LEU A 42 3.50 8.63 -15.60
CA LEU A 42 3.01 10.02 -15.57
C LEU A 42 3.46 10.79 -14.32
N GLY A 43 4.22 10.15 -13.42
CA GLY A 43 4.63 10.69 -12.13
C GLY A 43 3.85 10.10 -10.96
N SER A 44 4.01 10.72 -9.79
CA SER A 44 3.28 10.40 -8.57
C SER A 44 2.03 11.26 -8.43
N GLU A 45 0.90 10.66 -8.09
CA GLU A 45 -0.33 11.35 -7.72
C GLU A 45 -0.79 10.94 -6.32
N ASN A 46 -1.58 11.81 -5.68
CA ASN A 46 -2.04 11.62 -4.29
C ASN A 46 -0.88 11.36 -3.32
N HIS A 47 0.18 12.16 -3.47
CA HIS A 47 1.37 12.04 -2.63
C HIS A 47 1.00 12.04 -1.15
N LEU A 48 1.52 11.05 -0.42
CA LEU A 48 1.31 10.91 1.01
C LEU A 48 2.26 11.82 1.78
N GLU A 49 1.67 12.79 2.46
CA GLU A 49 2.38 13.67 3.38
C GLU A 49 2.98 12.88 4.55
N GLU A 50 4.14 13.32 5.06
CA GLU A 50 4.87 12.62 6.12
C GLU A 50 4.05 12.43 7.41
N ASN A 51 3.20 13.40 7.75
CA ASN A 51 2.32 13.30 8.91
C ASN A 51 1.29 12.16 8.75
N VAL A 52 0.76 11.95 7.54
CA VAL A 52 -0.19 10.86 7.24
C VAL A 52 0.50 9.51 7.37
N ILE A 53 1.76 9.41 6.92
CA ILE A 53 2.57 8.19 7.04
C ILE A 53 2.93 7.93 8.51
N GLY A 54 3.31 8.96 9.27
CA GLY A 54 3.66 8.86 10.68
C GLY A 54 2.49 8.44 11.58
N GLU A 55 1.25 8.76 11.19
CA GLU A 55 0.04 8.31 11.89
C GLU A 55 -0.47 6.94 11.45
N ALA A 56 0.15 6.32 10.43
CA ALA A 56 -0.32 5.06 9.88
C ALA A 56 0.07 3.86 10.76
N ASP A 57 -0.88 2.95 10.95
CA ASP A 57 -0.63 1.69 11.66
C ASP A 57 0.16 0.70 10.78
N VAL A 58 -0.15 0.70 9.48
CA VAL A 58 0.39 -0.20 8.45
C VAL A 58 0.50 0.55 7.11
N ALA A 59 1.63 0.38 6.43
CA ALA A 59 1.83 0.76 5.03
C ALA A 59 1.69 -0.46 4.11
N VAL A 60 0.99 -0.29 2.99
CA VAL A 60 0.74 -1.34 2.00
C VAL A 60 1.37 -0.92 0.68
N ILE A 61 2.42 -1.63 0.26
CA ILE A 61 3.14 -1.33 -0.98
C ILE A 61 2.81 -2.40 -2.02
N ILE A 62 2.07 -2.01 -3.04
CA ILE A 62 1.64 -2.88 -4.13
C ILE A 62 2.38 -2.44 -5.39
N ALA A 63 3.55 -3.02 -5.63
CA ALA A 63 4.43 -2.51 -6.67
C ALA A 63 5.18 -3.62 -7.40
N ASP A 64 5.33 -3.45 -8.71
CA ASP A 64 6.20 -4.27 -9.55
C ASP A 64 7.58 -3.62 -9.77
N ILE A 65 7.78 -2.43 -9.21
CA ILE A 65 9.00 -1.62 -9.28
C ILE A 65 9.35 -1.08 -7.89
N ASN A 66 10.58 -0.59 -7.73
CA ASN A 66 10.93 0.18 -6.54
C ASN A 66 10.13 1.49 -6.55
N ILE A 67 9.50 1.79 -5.42
CA ILE A 67 8.78 3.05 -5.24
C ILE A 67 9.75 4.16 -4.85
N GLU A 68 9.45 5.38 -5.27
CA GLU A 68 10.15 6.57 -4.83
C GLU A 68 9.76 6.91 -3.38
N GLY A 69 10.75 7.31 -2.59
CA GLY A 69 10.53 7.72 -1.20
C GLY A 69 10.18 6.56 -0.26
N VAL A 70 10.67 5.34 -0.52
CA VAL A 70 10.38 4.14 0.30
C VAL A 70 10.81 4.30 1.76
N GLU A 71 11.85 5.10 2.00
CA GLU A 71 12.39 5.40 3.32
C GLU A 71 11.39 6.12 4.24
N ARG A 72 10.40 6.83 3.68
CA ARG A 72 9.30 7.46 4.43
C ARG A 72 8.52 6.43 5.26
N PHE A 73 8.46 5.18 4.80
CA PHE A 73 7.72 4.10 5.43
C PHE A 73 8.55 3.28 6.42
N SER A 74 9.83 3.61 6.62
CA SER A 74 10.77 2.83 7.44
C SER A 74 10.34 2.64 8.90
N HIS A 75 9.53 3.56 9.44
CA HIS A 75 8.98 3.50 10.80
C HIS A 75 7.64 2.77 10.91
N THR A 76 7.07 2.38 9.76
CA THR A 76 5.75 1.72 9.69
C THR A 76 5.89 0.22 9.55
N ARG A 77 4.80 -0.52 9.75
CA ARG A 77 4.73 -1.94 9.39
C ARG A 77 4.38 -2.04 7.92
N ILE A 78 5.13 -2.82 7.16
CA ILE A 78 4.99 -2.85 5.71
C ILE A 78 4.40 -4.19 5.27
N VAL A 79 3.32 -4.15 4.49
CA VAL A 79 2.84 -5.29 3.70
C VAL A 79 3.19 -5.01 2.25
N ARG A 80 3.96 -5.89 1.63
CA ARG A 80 4.41 -5.73 0.24
C ARG A 80 3.92 -6.87 -0.64
N CYS A 81 3.47 -6.57 -1.85
CA CYS A 81 3.14 -7.57 -2.86
C CYS A 81 3.23 -6.99 -4.28
N SER A 82 3.21 -7.86 -5.30
CA SER A 82 3.12 -7.43 -6.70
C SER A 82 1.69 -7.01 -7.07
N ILE A 83 1.56 -6.16 -8.09
CA ILE A 83 0.26 -5.73 -8.62
C ILE A 83 -0.56 -6.92 -9.11
N ALA A 84 0.09 -7.85 -9.82
CA ALA A 84 -0.56 -9.04 -10.35
C ALA A 84 -1.08 -9.98 -9.23
N HIS A 85 -0.31 -10.13 -8.14
CA HIS A 85 -0.75 -10.90 -6.98
C HIS A 85 -1.94 -10.23 -6.32
N PHE A 86 -1.85 -8.91 -6.09
CA PHE A 86 -2.90 -8.15 -5.42
C PHE A 86 -4.24 -8.17 -6.15
N LEU A 87 -4.24 -7.94 -7.46
CA LEU A 87 -5.46 -7.92 -8.25
C LEU A 87 -6.16 -9.30 -8.31
N LYS A 88 -5.38 -10.39 -8.18
CA LYS A 88 -5.93 -11.75 -8.08
C LYS A 88 -6.44 -12.08 -6.67
N ASN A 89 -5.73 -11.65 -5.63
CA ASN A 89 -5.93 -12.08 -4.24
C ASN A 89 -5.98 -10.90 -3.26
N SER A 90 -6.79 -9.88 -3.53
CA SER A 90 -6.86 -8.65 -2.71
C SER A 90 -7.23 -8.90 -1.24
N THR A 91 -8.00 -9.96 -0.95
CA THR A 91 -8.35 -10.36 0.41
C THR A 91 -7.16 -10.89 1.22
N GLN A 92 -6.13 -11.44 0.57
CA GLN A 92 -4.93 -11.92 1.23
C GLN A 92 -4.13 -10.75 1.85
N VAL A 93 -4.16 -9.57 1.21
CA VAL A 93 -3.56 -8.35 1.76
C VAL A 93 -4.26 -7.94 3.06
N LEU A 94 -5.59 -8.03 3.15
CA LEU A 94 -6.29 -7.74 4.42
C LEU A 94 -5.85 -8.68 5.55
N GLN A 95 -5.71 -9.97 5.24
CA GLN A 95 -5.24 -10.95 6.23
C GLN A 95 -3.79 -10.65 6.65
N ALA A 96 -2.95 -10.23 5.71
CA ALA A 96 -1.57 -9.83 5.99
C ALA A 96 -1.50 -8.58 6.87
N ILE A 97 -2.36 -7.58 6.60
CA ILE A 97 -2.49 -6.37 7.42
C ILE A 97 -2.87 -6.73 8.87
N GLU A 98 -3.88 -7.58 9.07
CA GLU A 98 -4.29 -8.01 10.40
C GLU A 98 -3.21 -8.84 11.12
N LYS A 99 -2.46 -9.67 10.39
CA LYS A 99 -1.33 -10.42 10.96
C LYS A 99 -0.20 -9.50 11.40
N ILE A 100 0.20 -8.56 10.54
CA ILE A 100 1.35 -7.70 10.83
C ILE A 100 1.01 -6.66 11.89
N ARG A 101 -0.26 -6.30 12.08
CA ARG A 101 -0.71 -5.31 13.07
C ARG A 101 -0.10 -5.48 14.46
N ASN A 102 0.11 -6.71 14.92
CA ASN A 102 0.68 -7.01 16.24
C ASN A 102 2.21 -7.21 16.24
N ALA A 103 2.86 -7.11 15.08
CA ALA A 103 4.31 -7.19 14.93
C ALA A 103 4.98 -5.90 15.45
N PRO A 104 6.29 -5.93 15.74
CA PRO A 104 7.03 -4.71 16.05
C PRO A 104 6.95 -3.69 14.90
N PRO A 105 7.09 -2.39 15.19
CA PRO A 105 7.31 -1.38 14.17
C PRO A 105 8.47 -1.78 13.25
N ASN A 106 8.42 -1.43 11.97
CA ASN A 106 9.41 -1.76 10.94
C ASN A 106 9.38 -3.24 10.49
N ALA A 107 8.46 -4.06 10.99
CA ALA A 107 8.23 -5.39 10.43
C ALA A 107 7.76 -5.27 8.98
N GLU A 108 8.29 -6.13 8.11
CA GLU A 108 7.86 -6.25 6.72
C GLU A 108 7.34 -7.67 6.46
N LEU A 109 6.20 -7.75 5.79
CA LEU A 109 5.59 -8.99 5.32
C LEU A 109 5.42 -8.93 3.81
N ILE A 110 6.05 -9.86 3.11
CA ILE A 110 6.02 -9.94 1.65
C ILE A 110 5.11 -11.10 1.24
N LEU A 111 4.21 -10.85 0.28
CA LEU A 111 3.26 -11.82 -0.29
C LEU A 111 3.57 -12.17 -1.75
#